data_AF-A0A3C1XW82-F1
#
_entry.id   AF-A0A3C1XW82-F1
#
_cell.length_a   1.000
_cell.length_b   1.000
_cell.length_c   1.000
_cell.angle_alpha   90.00
_cell.angle_beta   90.00
_cell.angle_gamma   90.00
#
_symmetry.space_group_name_H-M   'P 1'
#
loop_
_entity.id
_entity.type
_entity.pdbx_description
1 polymer ?
#
loop_
_entity_poly.entity_id
_entity_poly.type
_entity_poly.pdbx_seq_one_letter_code
_entity_poly.pdbx_strand_id
1 'polypeptide(L)'
;MGPYRKLWFTLIAVVAITFALLGFYGGEVYRQAPPIPGQVVTSDGRALFGREDILDGQTAWQSVGGMQLGSIWGHGAYQAPDWTADWLHRELTAWLDLAARDEHGQAYA
;
A
#
# COMPACT_ATOMS: atom_id res chain seq x y z
N MET A 1 -21.22 -32.95 -26.69
CA MET A 1 -21.17 -31.53 -27.09
C MET A 1 -21.95 -31.37 -28.39
N GLY A 2 -23.17 -30.81 -28.33
CA GLY A 2 -24.09 -30.69 -29.49
C GLY A 2 -23.79 -29.47 -30.39
N PRO A 3 -24.81 -28.75 -30.90
CA PRO A 3 -24.65 -27.66 -31.89
C PRO A 3 -23.79 -26.48 -31.39
N TYR A 4 -23.58 -26.37 -30.09
CA TYR A 4 -22.79 -25.31 -29.45
C TYR A 4 -21.33 -25.67 -29.19
N ARG A 5 -20.81 -26.75 -29.77
CA ARG A 5 -19.43 -27.21 -29.55
C ARG A 5 -18.40 -26.08 -29.77
N LYS A 6 -18.57 -25.26 -30.80
CA LYS A 6 -17.71 -24.09 -31.07
C LYS A 6 -17.74 -23.07 -29.94
N LEU A 7 -18.94 -22.72 -29.45
CA LEU A 7 -19.12 -21.76 -28.36
C LEU A 7 -18.51 -22.27 -27.04
N TRP A 8 -18.70 -23.55 -26.72
CA TRP A 8 -18.11 -24.17 -25.53
C TRP A 8 -16.59 -24.18 -25.58
N PHE A 9 -15.98 -24.52 -26.72
CA PHE A 9 -14.52 -24.45 -26.86
C PHE A 9 -14.00 -23.02 -26.80
N THR A 10 -14.71 -22.05 -27.38
CA THR A 10 -14.36 -20.64 -27.24
C THR A 10 -14.41 -20.19 -25.78
N LEU A 11 -15.45 -20.56 -25.03
CA LEU A 11 -15.55 -20.24 -23.60
C LEU A 11 -14.40 -20.86 -22.80
N ILE A 12 -14.12 -22.15 -23.02
CA ILE A 12 -13.00 -22.84 -22.34
C ILE A 12 -11.68 -22.16 -22.67
N ALA A 13 -11.45 -21.78 -23.93
CA ALA A 13 -10.24 -21.08 -24.33
C ALA A 13 -10.11 -19.71 -23.64
N VAL A 14 -11.20 -18.93 -23.57
CA VAL A 14 -11.21 -17.65 -22.87
C VAL A 14 -10.88 -17.84 -21.39
N VAL A 15 -11.55 -18.78 -20.71
CA VAL A 15 -11.29 -19.09 -19.30
C VAL A 15 -9.84 -19.53 -19.09
N ALA A 16 -9.32 -20.44 -19.92
CA ALA A 16 -7.95 -20.92 -19.79
C ALA A 16 -6.92 -19.78 -19.93
N ILE A 17 -7.10 -18.90 -20.92
CA ILE A 17 -6.19 -17.77 -21.15
C ILE A 17 -6.29 -16.73 -20.04
N THR A 18 -7.50 -16.35 -19.61
CA THR A 18 -7.66 -15.33 -18.56
C THR A 18 -7.15 -15.81 -17.21
N PHE A 19 -7.37 -17.08 -16.85
CA PHE A 19 -6.80 -17.66 -15.63
C PHE A 19 -5.28 -17.81 -15.71
N ALA A 20 -4.73 -18.13 -16.88
CA ALA A 20 -3.28 -18.16 -17.06
C ALA A 20 -2.66 -16.76 -16.86
N LEU A 21 -3.27 -15.72 -17.43
CA LEU A 21 -2.84 -14.33 -17.22
C LEU A 21 -2.96 -13.92 -15.74
N LEU A 22 -4.10 -14.20 -15.10
CA LEU A 22 -4.32 -13.87 -13.70
C LEU A 22 -3.32 -14.57 -12.78
N GLY A 23 -3.03 -15.85 -13.03
CA GLY A 23 -2.06 -16.62 -12.24
C GLY A 23 -0.63 -16.11 -12.43
N PHE A 24 -0.24 -15.79 -13.67
CA PHE A 24 1.08 -15.25 -13.97
C PHE A 24 1.30 -13.90 -13.26
N TYR A 25 0.41 -12.93 -13.47
CA TYR A 25 0.54 -11.61 -12.87
C TYR A 25 0.30 -11.63 -11.35
N GLY A 26 -0.56 -12.51 -10.84
CA GLY A 26 -0.68 -12.74 -9.40
C GLY A 26 0.65 -13.17 -8.77
N GLY A 27 1.40 -14.04 -9.45
CA GLY A 27 2.74 -14.43 -9.02
C GLY A 27 3.75 -13.26 -9.02
N GLU A 28 3.66 -12.36 -10.00
CA GLU A 28 4.49 -11.14 -10.01
C GLU A 28 4.16 -10.21 -8.86
N VAL A 29 2.88 -10.00 -8.56
CA VAL A 29 2.44 -9.16 -7.43
C VAL A 29 3.04 -9.66 -6.10
N TYR A 30 3.07 -10.98 -5.87
CA TYR A 30 3.69 -11.53 -4.67
C TYR A 30 5.20 -11.29 -4.58
N ARG A 31 5.90 -11.29 -5.72
CA ARG A 31 7.37 -11.09 -5.78
C ARG A 31 7.76 -9.62 -5.69
N GLN A 32 6.94 -8.74 -6.22
CA GLN A 32 7.21 -7.30 -6.33
C GLN A 32 6.50 -6.48 -5.24
N ALA A 33 5.80 -7.14 -4.31
CA ALA A 33 5.19 -6.47 -3.17
C ALA A 33 6.25 -5.69 -2.36
N PRO A 34 5.95 -4.47 -1.88
CA PRO A 34 6.88 -3.70 -1.08
C PRO A 34 7.24 -4.48 0.20
N PRO A 35 8.54 -4.74 0.46
CA PRO A 35 8.95 -5.53 1.61
C PRO A 35 8.76 -4.72 2.90
N ILE A 36 8.16 -5.35 3.91
CA ILE A 36 8.11 -4.78 5.27
C ILE A 36 9.49 -4.93 5.89
N PRO A 37 10.18 -3.81 6.25
CA PRO A 37 11.53 -3.85 6.78
C PRO A 37 11.58 -4.60 8.12
N GLY A 38 12.71 -5.25 8.40
CA GLY A 38 12.93 -5.92 9.68
C GLY A 38 13.03 -4.93 10.85
N GLN A 39 13.73 -3.82 10.63
CA GLN A 39 13.93 -2.76 11.60
C GLN A 39 14.10 -1.41 10.91
N VAL A 40 13.50 -0.37 11.49
CA VAL A 40 13.70 1.02 11.11
C VAL A 40 14.55 1.68 12.18
N VAL A 41 15.68 2.26 11.77
CA VAL A 41 16.65 2.92 12.65
C VAL A 41 16.92 4.33 12.16
N THR A 42 17.26 5.22 13.08
CA THR A 42 17.76 6.55 12.76
C THR A 42 19.21 6.49 12.24
N SER A 43 19.70 7.60 11.69
CA SER A 43 21.09 7.71 11.20
C SER A 43 22.15 7.53 12.29
N ASP A 44 21.82 7.83 13.55
CA ASP A 44 22.64 7.58 14.74
C ASP A 44 22.49 6.16 15.32
N GLY A 45 21.69 5.29 14.68
CA GLY A 45 21.56 3.88 15.05
C GLY A 45 20.52 3.57 16.14
N ARG A 46 19.71 4.56 16.54
CA ARG A 46 18.61 4.35 17.48
C ARG A 46 17.45 3.63 16.78
N ALA A 47 17.01 2.52 17.35
CA ALA A 47 15.85 1.78 16.86
C ALA A 47 14.56 2.58 17.08
N LEU A 48 13.70 2.64 16.06
CA LEU A 48 12.39 3.29 16.10
C LEU A 48 11.26 2.26 16.24
N PHE A 49 11.14 1.37 15.26
CA PHE A 49 10.15 0.31 15.23
C PHE A 49 10.59 -0.81 14.28
N GLY A 50 10.04 -2.01 14.47
CA GLY A 50 10.33 -3.19 13.68
C GLY A 50 9.15 -3.70 12.87
N ARG A 51 9.37 -4.86 12.23
CA ARG A 51 8.34 -5.56 11.46
C ARG A 51 7.10 -5.88 12.28
N GLU A 52 7.28 -6.32 13.53
CA GLU A 52 6.17 -6.71 14.41
C GLU A 52 5.30 -5.50 14.75
N ASP A 53 5.91 -4.37 15.11
CA ASP A 53 5.19 -3.12 15.40
C ASP A 53 4.34 -2.66 14.20
N ILE A 54 4.85 -2.81 12.97
CA ILE A 54 4.10 -2.47 11.75
C ILE A 54 2.88 -3.38 11.57
N LEU A 55 3.05 -4.70 11.78
CA LEU A 55 1.97 -5.67 11.65
C LEU A 55 0.91 -5.52 12.76
N ASP A 56 1.35 -5.18 13.97
CA ASP A 56 0.47 -4.87 15.09
C ASP A 56 -0.30 -3.57 14.83
N GLY A 57 0.36 -2.55 14.26
CA GLY A 57 -0.30 -1.33 13.78
C GLY A 57 -1.34 -1.61 12.69
N GLN A 58 -1.07 -2.53 11.76
CA GLN A 58 -2.04 -2.96 10.76
C GLN A 58 -3.26 -3.63 11.44
N THR A 59 -3.03 -4.48 12.44
CA THR A 59 -4.10 -5.13 13.21
C THR A 59 -4.92 -4.12 14.00
N ALA A 60 -4.26 -3.13 14.62
CA ALA A 60 -4.91 -2.03 15.32
C ALA A 60 -5.79 -1.21 14.37
N TRP A 61 -5.29 -0.87 13.17
CA TRP A 61 -6.08 -0.18 12.13
C TRP A 61 -7.31 -0.98 11.70
N GLN A 62 -7.19 -2.30 11.54
CA GLN A 62 -8.32 -3.17 11.24
C GLN A 62 -9.37 -3.15 12.37
N SER A 63 -8.95 -3.09 13.63
CA SER A 63 -9.85 -3.12 14.78
C SER A 63 -10.69 -1.84 14.95
N VAL A 64 -10.20 -0.69 14.47
CA VAL A 64 -10.92 0.59 14.50
C VAL A 64 -11.86 0.82 13.31
N GLY A 65 -12.06 -0.20 12.46
CA GLY A 65 -12.95 -0.16 11.29
C GLY A 65 -12.22 -0.16 9.94
N GLY A 66 -10.90 -0.07 9.93
CA GLY A 66 -10.07 -0.19 8.73
C GLY A 66 -10.49 0.76 7.60
N MET A 67 -10.81 0.17 6.45
CA MET A 67 -11.24 0.88 5.24
C MET A 67 -12.63 1.54 5.35
N GLN A 68 -13.38 1.32 6.43
CA GLN A 68 -14.67 1.99 6.64
C GLN A 68 -14.51 3.40 7.23
N LEU A 69 -13.36 3.69 7.84
CA LEU A 69 -13.11 4.99 8.47
C LEU A 69 -12.61 6.01 7.44
N GLY A 70 -11.59 5.62 6.65
CA GLY A 70 -10.97 6.42 5.60
C GLY A 70 -10.33 5.49 4.56
N SER A 71 -9.32 5.97 3.84
CA SER A 71 -8.62 5.19 2.82
C SER A 71 -7.13 4.96 3.15
N ILE A 72 -6.60 3.85 2.64
CA ILE A 72 -5.15 3.57 2.56
C ILE A 72 -4.88 3.16 1.12
N TRP A 73 -3.85 3.75 0.50
CA TRP A 73 -3.53 3.53 -0.92
C TRP A 73 -4.74 3.73 -1.86
N GLY A 74 -5.59 4.70 -1.55
CA GLY A 74 -6.79 5.04 -2.32
C GLY A 74 -7.97 4.08 -2.14
N HIS A 75 -7.85 3.04 -1.30
CA HIS A 75 -8.91 2.07 -1.06
C HIS A 75 -9.54 2.31 0.33
N GLY A 76 -10.82 2.65 0.35
CA GLY A 76 -11.61 2.78 1.57
C GLY A 76 -12.73 3.82 1.47
N ALA A 77 -13.15 4.34 2.61
CA ALA A 77 -14.20 5.35 2.73
C ALA A 77 -13.67 6.75 2.38
N TYR A 78 -14.58 7.64 2.02
CA TYR A 78 -14.26 8.96 1.48
C TYR A 78 -14.54 10.13 2.43
N GLN A 79 -15.00 9.87 3.65
CA GLN A 79 -15.33 10.93 4.61
C GLN A 79 -14.08 11.40 5.37
N ALA A 80 -13.25 10.47 5.83
CA ALA A 80 -11.92 10.75 6.37
C ALA A 80 -10.88 10.79 5.22
N PRO A 81 -9.70 11.38 5.42
CA PRO A 81 -8.67 11.44 4.39
C PRO A 81 -8.12 10.04 4.02
N ASP A 82 -7.33 9.99 2.96
CA ASP A 82 -6.40 8.88 2.73
C ASP A 82 -5.20 9.04 3.68
N TRP A 83 -5.02 8.08 4.58
CA TRP A 83 -3.98 8.15 5.62
C TRP A 83 -2.57 8.06 5.05
N THR A 84 -2.38 7.36 3.92
CA THR A 84 -1.05 7.31 3.27
C THR A 84 -0.69 8.67 2.69
N ALA A 85 -1.64 9.32 2.03
CA ALA A 85 -1.44 10.64 1.43
C ALA A 85 -1.27 11.74 2.50
N ASP A 86 -2.14 11.77 3.52
CA ASP A 86 -2.08 12.79 4.59
C ASP A 86 -0.80 12.65 5.43
N TRP A 87 -0.41 11.41 5.79
CA TRP A 87 0.86 11.18 6.50
C TRP A 87 2.06 11.64 5.66
N LEU A 88 2.14 11.22 4.39
CA LEU A 88 3.24 11.60 3.50
C LEU A 88 3.34 13.12 3.35
N HIS A 89 2.22 13.80 3.18
CA HIS A 89 2.23 15.25 3.04
C HIS A 89 2.72 15.94 4.32
N ARG A 90 2.23 15.53 5.50
CA ARG A 90 2.65 16.09 6.79
C ARG A 90 4.12 15.81 7.11
N GLU A 91 4.61 14.63 6.77
CA GLU A 91 6.01 14.27 6.94
C GLU A 91 6.91 15.15 6.05
N LEU A 92 6.53 15.35 4.79
CA LEU A 92 7.27 16.20 3.87
C LEU A 92 7.28 17.67 4.31
N THR A 93 6.14 18.22 4.74
CA THR A 93 6.09 19.61 5.19
C THR A 93 6.86 19.82 6.48
N ALA A 94 6.79 18.87 7.42
CA ALA A 94 7.61 18.91 8.63
C ALA A 94 9.11 18.83 8.31
N TRP A 95 9.51 17.97 7.37
CA TRP A 95 10.91 17.88 6.94
C TRP A 95 11.39 19.18 6.28
N LEU A 96 10.58 19.78 5.40
CA LEU A 96 10.90 21.06 4.76
C LEU A 96 11.06 22.19 5.79
N ASP A 97 10.21 22.23 6.80
CA ASP A 97 10.30 23.22 7.88
C ASP A 97 11.60 23.07 8.70
N LEU A 98 12.02 21.83 8.98
CA LEU A 98 13.30 21.58 9.66
C LEU A 98 14.47 22.03 8.79
N ALA A 99 14.47 21.66 7.51
CA ALA A 99 15.52 22.04 6.57
C ALA A 99 15.63 23.56 6.38
N ALA A 100 14.50 24.26 6.21
CA ALA A 100 14.47 25.72 6.04
C ALA A 100 15.00 26.46 7.27
N ARG A 101 14.72 25.95 8.48
CA ARG A 101 15.24 26.52 9.73
C ARG A 101 16.75 26.35 9.83
N ASP A 102 17.27 25.20 9.45
CA ASP A 102 18.70 24.90 9.51
C ASP A 102 19.49 25.70 8.47
N GLU A 103 18.96 25.85 7.25
CA GLU A 103 19.66 26.52 6.14
C GLU A 103 19.45 28.04 6.08
N HIS A 104 18.27 28.53 6.47
CA HIS A 104 17.86 29.93 6.27
C HIS A 104 17.42 30.63 7.55
N GLY A 105 17.29 29.91 8.68
CA GLY A 105 16.80 30.48 9.94
C GLY A 105 15.34 30.92 9.89
N GLN A 106 14.56 30.46 8.91
CA GLN A 106 13.16 30.83 8.69
C GLN A 106 12.29 29.58 8.60
N ALA A 107 10.98 29.74 8.81
CA ALA A 107 10.03 28.68 8.46
C ALA A 107 10.01 28.48 6.94
N TYR A 108 9.58 27.30 6.49
CA TYR A 108 9.44 27.04 5.06
C TYR A 108 8.34 27.90 4.42
N ALA A 109 7.30 28.23 5.20
CA ALA A 109 6.16 29.05 4.80
C ALA A 109 6.25 30.49 5.31
#